data_AF-A0AAU9TDZ3-F1
#
_entry.id   AF-A0AAU9TDZ3-F1
#
_cell.length_a   1.000
_cell.length_b   1.000
_cell.length_c   1.000
_cell.angle_alpha   90.00
_cell.angle_beta   90.00
_cell.angle_gamma   90.00
#
_symmetry.space_group_name_H-M   'P 1'
#
loop_
_entity.id
_entity.type
_entity.pdbx_description
1 polymer ?
#
loop_
_entity_poly.entity_id
_entity_poly.type
_entity_poly.pdbx_seq_one_letter_code
_entity_poly.pdbx_strand_id
1 'polypeptide(L)'
;MGGVDEMDQSISLYRIGIHGKKWWWVLFTYMVDMAISNAWRLHVLVNEDPVDQLLFQRSIARYYLRQLVHRQSGRPSSSNIAGLQLDGADHVPEKLPKRVRCAVCHKRSRWGCKKCKKTLCIEKPCFESFHS
;
A
#
# COMPACT_ATOMS: atom_id res chain seq x y z
N MET A 1 28.45 4.94 33.59
CA MET A 1 27.54 6.03 33.20
C MET A 1 27.33 6.02 31.68
N GLY A 2 26.85 4.91 31.08
CA GLY A 2 26.81 4.78 29.61
C GLY A 2 25.42 4.59 29.00
N GLY A 3 24.39 4.32 29.82
CA GLY A 3 23.06 3.96 29.28
C GLY A 3 22.36 5.07 28.51
N VAL A 4 22.60 6.34 28.86
CA VAL A 4 22.03 7.49 28.13
C VAL A 4 22.75 7.70 26.79
N ASP A 5 24.09 7.58 26.78
CA ASP A 5 24.90 7.72 25.57
C ASP A 5 24.64 6.58 24.58
N GLU A 6 24.49 5.35 25.08
CA GLU A 6 24.10 4.18 24.27
C GLU A 6 22.71 4.39 23.63
N MET A 7 21.75 4.93 24.39
CA MET A 7 20.43 5.25 23.87
C MET A 7 20.52 6.34 22.78
N ASP A 8 21.22 7.44 23.04
CA ASP A 8 21.36 8.54 22.06
C ASP A 8 22.07 8.08 20.78
N GLN A 9 23.11 7.25 20.92
CA GLN A 9 23.77 6.61 19.78
C GLN A 9 22.81 5.74 18.97
N SER A 10 22.03 4.88 19.63
CA SER A 10 21.08 3.98 18.96
C SER A 10 19.98 4.74 18.22
N ILE A 11 19.53 5.87 18.76
CA ILE A 11 18.55 6.77 18.12
C ILE A 11 19.18 7.50 16.95
N SER A 12 20.41 8.00 17.12
CA SER A 12 21.13 8.75 16.09
C SER A 12 21.38 7.92 14.82
N LEU A 13 21.67 6.61 14.97
CA LEU A 13 21.94 5.69 13.85
C LEU A 13 20.74 5.50 12.90
N TYR A 14 19.52 5.45 13.43
CA TYR A 14 18.31 5.13 12.66
C TYR A 14 17.18 6.16 12.83
N ARG A 15 17.55 7.42 13.06
CA ARG A 15 16.63 8.52 13.34
C ARG A 15 15.63 8.74 12.21
N ILE A 16 14.37 9.02 12.56
CA ILE A 16 13.35 9.45 11.60
C ILE A 16 13.73 10.82 11.01
N GLY A 17 14.16 10.83 9.74
CA GLY A 17 14.57 12.04 9.00
C GLY A 17 13.43 12.93 8.49
N ILE A 18 12.23 12.85 9.07
CA ILE A 18 11.06 13.61 8.61
C ILE A 18 11.03 14.97 9.30
N HIS A 19 11.26 16.04 8.53
CA HIS A 19 11.12 17.41 9.02
C HIS A 19 9.65 17.86 8.98
N GLY A 20 9.07 18.07 10.16
CA GLY A 20 7.74 18.67 10.32
C GLY A 20 7.82 20.19 10.41
N LYS A 21 6.76 20.87 9.95
CA LYS A 21 6.66 22.34 10.03
C LYS A 21 6.39 22.86 11.44
N LYS A 22 5.98 21.98 12.36
CA LYS A 22 5.61 22.33 13.74
C LYS A 22 6.76 21.92 14.67
N TRP A 23 7.13 22.81 15.60
CA TRP A 23 8.25 22.59 16.52
C TRP A 23 8.14 21.28 17.31
N TRP A 24 6.93 20.89 17.72
CA TRP A 24 6.69 19.67 18.49
C TRP A 24 6.89 18.39 17.68
N TRP A 25 6.95 18.46 16.35
CA TRP A 25 7.12 17.28 15.50
C TRP A 25 8.44 16.54 15.77
N VAL A 26 9.49 17.31 16.10
CA VAL A 26 10.79 16.75 16.49
C VAL A 26 10.67 15.94 17.77
N LEU A 27 9.87 16.41 18.74
CA LEU A 27 9.62 15.67 19.98
C LEU A 27 8.83 14.39 19.72
N PHE A 28 7.80 14.46 18.86
CA PHE A 28 6.99 13.30 18.51
C PHE A 28 7.83 12.19 17.84
N THR A 29 8.62 12.54 16.82
CA THR A 29 9.48 11.59 16.11
C THR A 29 10.55 11.00 17.04
N TYR A 30 11.14 11.82 17.90
CA TYR A 30 12.10 11.35 18.91
C TYR A 30 11.48 10.34 19.90
N MET A 31 10.25 10.56 20.36
CA MET A 31 9.56 9.59 21.24
C MET A 31 9.35 8.23 20.55
N VAL A 32 9.05 8.24 19.24
CA VAL A 32 8.90 7.00 18.46
C VAL A 32 10.25 6.27 18.33
N ASP A 33 11.32 7.01 17.99
CA ASP A 33 12.66 6.45 17.88
C ASP A 33 13.17 5.86 19.20
N MET A 34 12.88 6.55 20.32
CA MET A 34 13.19 6.08 21.67
C MET A 34 12.42 4.81 22.02
N ALA A 35 11.11 4.76 21.73
CA ALA A 35 10.29 3.57 21.98
C ALA A 35 10.79 2.34 21.20
N ILE A 36 11.15 2.53 19.93
CA ILE A 36 11.70 1.47 19.08
C ILE A 36 13.04 0.97 19.61
N SER A 37 13.93 1.89 20.00
CA SER A 37 15.26 1.54 20.52
C SER A 37 15.17 0.77 21.84
N ASN A 38 14.27 1.17 22.74
CA ASN A 38 13.97 0.44 23.98
C ASN A 38 13.36 -0.94 23.70
N ALA A 39 12.43 -1.05 22.76
CA ALA A 39 11.83 -2.33 22.37
C ALA A 39 12.88 -3.29 21.78
N TRP A 40 13.81 -2.77 20.97
CA TRP A 40 14.94 -3.56 20.48
C TRP A 40 15.86 -4.02 21.61
N ARG A 41 16.17 -3.14 22.58
CA ARG A 41 16.99 -3.52 23.73
C ARG A 41 16.34 -4.65 24.55
N LEU A 42 15.03 -4.58 24.75
CA LEU A 42 14.26 -5.67 25.36
C LEU A 42 14.31 -6.96 24.54
N HIS A 43 14.19 -6.87 23.21
CA HIS A 43 14.34 -8.02 22.32
C HIS A 43 15.71 -8.69 22.47
N VAL A 44 16.79 -7.90 22.53
CA VAL A 44 18.16 -8.41 22.71
C VAL A 44 18.35 -9.09 24.08
N LEU A 45 17.67 -8.59 25.13
CA LEU A 45 17.77 -9.17 26.47
C LEU A 45 17.03 -10.50 26.61
N VAL A 46 15.97 -10.71 25.82
CA VAL A 46 15.08 -11.88 25.95
C VAL A 46 15.42 -13.01 24.99
N ASN A 47 16.00 -12.71 23.82
CA ASN A 47 16.26 -13.70 22.77
C ASN A 47 17.75 -14.10 22.74
N GLU A 48 18.02 -15.39 22.57
CA GLU A 48 19.38 -15.94 22.45
C GLU A 48 20.06 -15.50 21.13
N ASP A 49 19.27 -15.37 20.06
CA ASP A 49 19.71 -14.89 18.75
C ASP A 49 19.12 -13.49 18.46
N PRO A 50 19.77 -12.41 18.94
CA PRO A 50 19.30 -11.06 18.72
C PRO A 50 19.45 -10.65 17.25
N VAL A 51 18.40 -10.02 16.71
CA VAL A 51 18.46 -9.38 15.38
C VAL A 51 19.05 -7.97 15.46
N ASP A 52 19.70 -7.54 14.39
CA ASP A 52 20.19 -6.17 14.26
C ASP A 52 19.05 -5.15 14.39
N GLN A 53 19.36 -3.98 14.97
CA GLN A 53 18.40 -2.90 15.19
C GLN A 53 17.69 -2.49 13.88
N LEU A 54 18.40 -2.45 12.76
CA LEU A 54 17.82 -2.15 11.44
C LEU A 54 16.81 -3.21 11.00
N LEU A 55 17.13 -4.50 11.18
CA LEU A 55 16.25 -5.61 10.80
C LEU A 55 15.00 -5.62 11.68
N PHE A 56 15.16 -5.30 12.97
CA PHE A 56 14.06 -5.14 13.91
C PHE A 56 13.11 -4.00 13.49
N GLN A 57 13.66 -2.83 13.17
CA GLN A 57 12.85 -1.71 12.65
C GLN A 57 12.12 -2.07 11.35
N ARG A 58 12.82 -2.76 10.44
CA ARG A 58 12.25 -3.20 9.18
C ARG A 58 11.10 -4.19 9.39
N SER A 59 11.21 -5.11 10.36
CA SER A 59 10.15 -6.07 10.66
C SER A 59 8.89 -5.37 11.19
N ILE A 60 9.06 -4.40 12.10
CA ILE A 60 7.98 -3.55 12.62
C ILE A 60 7.30 -2.78 11.50
N ALA A 61 8.07 -2.10 10.66
CA ALA A 61 7.52 -1.33 9.53
C ALA A 61 6.73 -2.22 8.57
N ARG A 62 7.27 -3.39 8.21
CA ARG A 62 6.58 -4.35 7.33
C ARG A 62 5.30 -4.90 7.95
N TYR A 63 5.31 -5.17 9.26
CA TYR A 63 4.12 -5.63 9.97
C TYR A 63 2.99 -4.60 9.91
N TYR A 64 3.28 -3.35 10.29
CA TYR A 64 2.27 -2.28 10.25
C TYR A 64 1.80 -1.95 8.83
N LEU A 65 2.70 -1.96 7.84
CA LEU A 65 2.32 -1.76 6.44
C LEU A 65 1.35 -2.85 5.95
N ARG A 66 1.60 -4.13 6.26
CA ARG A 66 0.68 -5.23 5.92
C ARG A 66 -0.67 -5.07 6.63
N GLN A 67 -0.66 -4.74 7.92
CA GLN A 67 -1.89 -4.51 8.71
C GLN A 67 -2.74 -3.37 8.12
N LEU A 68 -2.09 -2.31 7.66
CA LEU A 68 -2.75 -1.16 7.05
C LEU A 68 -3.31 -1.50 5.67
N VAL A 69 -2.63 -2.31 4.85
CA VAL A 69 -3.17 -2.79 3.56
C VAL A 69 -4.47 -3.60 3.75
N HIS A 70 -4.55 -4.43 4.79
CA HIS A 70 -5.79 -5.15 5.11
C HIS A 70 -6.92 -4.22 5.58
N ARG A 71 -6.60 -3.13 6.29
CA ARG A 71 -7.58 -2.12 6.74
C ARG A 71 -7.97 -1.10 5.67
N GLN A 72 -7.09 -0.86 4.70
CA GLN A 72 -7.31 0.03 3.55
C GLN A 72 -8.00 -0.68 2.37
N SER A 73 -8.75 -1.76 2.61
CA SER A 73 -9.85 -2.14 1.71
C SER A 73 -11.01 -1.12 1.78
N GLY A 74 -10.70 0.17 1.96
CA GLY A 74 -11.57 1.30 1.72
C GLY A 74 -11.54 1.62 0.23
N ARG A 75 -12.47 0.98 -0.48
CA ARG A 75 -12.67 0.90 -1.94
C ARG A 75 -12.13 -0.41 -2.50
N PRO A 76 -12.99 -1.40 -2.79
CA PRO A 76 -12.56 -2.52 -3.61
C PRO A 76 -11.98 -1.93 -4.89
N SER A 77 -10.69 -2.18 -5.12
CA SER A 77 -10.17 -2.19 -6.46
C SER A 77 -11.14 -3.05 -7.28
N SER A 78 -11.66 -2.52 -8.37
CA SER A 78 -12.37 -3.31 -9.38
C SER A 78 -11.42 -4.29 -10.10
N SER A 79 -10.37 -4.77 -9.43
CA SER A 79 -9.58 -5.93 -9.80
C SER A 79 -10.55 -7.10 -9.71
N ASN A 80 -11.22 -7.41 -10.81
CA ASN A 80 -10.71 -8.39 -11.76
C ASN A 80 -10.29 -9.61 -10.96
N ILE A 81 -11.20 -10.57 -10.81
CA ILE A 81 -10.77 -11.96 -10.72
C ILE A 81 -9.88 -12.15 -11.95
N ALA A 82 -8.58 -12.40 -11.73
CA ALA A 82 -7.64 -12.60 -12.82
C ALA A 82 -8.17 -13.73 -13.72
N GLY A 83 -8.33 -13.46 -15.02
CA GLY A 83 -8.88 -14.42 -15.98
C GLY A 83 -10.32 -14.15 -16.43
N LEU A 84 -11.16 -13.47 -15.64
CA LEU A 84 -12.59 -13.28 -15.96
C LEU A 84 -12.87 -12.45 -17.23
N GLN A 85 -11.85 -11.77 -17.75
CA GLN A 85 -11.89 -11.01 -19.00
C GLN A 85 -11.67 -11.88 -20.22
N LEU A 86 -10.96 -13.01 -20.05
CA LEU A 86 -10.49 -13.95 -21.07
C LEU A 86 -11.34 -15.23 -21.11
N ASP A 87 -12.43 -15.29 -20.34
CA ASP A 87 -13.32 -16.46 -20.26
C ASP A 87 -13.97 -16.82 -21.61
N GLY A 88 -13.87 -15.95 -22.64
CA GLY A 88 -14.39 -16.18 -23.99
C GLY A 88 -15.92 -16.28 -24.09
N ALA A 89 -16.64 -16.28 -22.96
CA ALA A 89 -18.07 -16.50 -22.88
C ALA A 89 -18.78 -15.38 -22.08
N ASP A 90 -19.98 -15.01 -22.57
CA ASP A 90 -20.96 -14.13 -21.92
C ASP A 90 -20.53 -12.67 -21.67
N HIS A 91 -19.69 -12.12 -22.55
CA HIS A 91 -19.37 -10.68 -22.56
C HIS A 91 -20.31 -9.92 -23.51
N VAL A 92 -21.35 -9.29 -22.93
CA VAL A 92 -22.33 -8.50 -23.69
C VAL A 92 -22.16 -7.00 -23.40
N PRO A 93 -22.18 -6.12 -24.42
CA PRO A 93 -22.16 -4.69 -24.22
C PRO A 93 -23.48 -4.18 -23.62
N GLU A 94 -23.36 -3.29 -22.63
CA GLU A 94 -24.46 -2.59 -21.96
C GLU A 94 -24.24 -1.07 -22.04
N LYS A 95 -25.34 -0.33 -22.24
CA LYS A 95 -25.33 1.14 -22.32
C LYS A 95 -25.35 1.73 -20.91
N LEU A 96 -24.31 2.49 -20.58
CA LEU A 96 -24.17 3.16 -19.29
C LEU A 96 -24.97 4.48 -19.26
N PRO A 97 -25.53 4.86 -18.11
CA PRO A 97 -26.29 6.11 -17.96
C PRO A 97 -25.40 7.36 -18.10
N LYS A 98 -24.10 7.24 -17.77
CA LYS A 98 -23.12 8.34 -17.84
C LYS A 98 -21.98 7.99 -18.79
N ARG A 99 -21.40 9.00 -19.43
CA ARG A 99 -20.18 8.83 -20.23
C ARG A 99 -18.99 8.64 -19.29
N VAL A 100 -18.30 7.50 -19.38
CA VAL A 100 -17.11 7.18 -18.56
C VAL A 100 -15.92 6.96 -19.48
N ARG A 101 -14.68 7.06 -18.97
CA ARG A 101 -13.48 6.76 -19.76
C ARG A 101 -13.37 5.27 -20.05
N CYS A 102 -13.02 4.95 -21.29
CA CYS A 102 -12.70 3.59 -21.72
C CYS A 102 -11.43 3.09 -21.02
N ALA A 103 -11.40 1.80 -20.66
CA ALA A 103 -10.24 1.15 -20.06
C ALA A 103 -9.04 1.05 -21.02
N VAL A 104 -9.29 0.89 -22.34
CA VAL A 104 -8.25 0.68 -23.36
C VAL A 104 -7.78 2.00 -23.98
N CYS A 105 -8.69 2.77 -24.59
CA CYS A 105 -8.31 3.97 -25.35
C CYS A 105 -8.44 5.29 -24.56
N HIS A 106 -8.89 5.23 -23.31
CA HIS A 106 -9.11 6.38 -22.41
C HIS A 106 -10.05 7.49 -22.93
N LYS A 107 -10.68 7.33 -24.10
CA LYS A 107 -11.72 8.22 -24.61
C LYS A 107 -13.04 8.01 -23.86
N ARG A 108 -13.93 9.00 -23.90
CA ARG A 108 -15.25 8.92 -23.25
C ARG A 108 -16.18 8.00 -24.05
N SER A 109 -16.62 6.90 -23.44
CA SER A 109 -17.59 5.93 -23.99
C SER A 109 -18.89 5.94 -23.17
N ARG A 110 -20.00 5.56 -23.81
CA ARG A 110 -21.28 5.25 -23.13
C ARG A 110 -21.52 3.75 -22.99
N TRP A 111 -20.54 2.93 -23.32
CA TRP A 111 -20.68 1.49 -23.37
C TRP A 111 -19.76 0.82 -22.35
N GLY A 112 -20.19 -0.30 -21.79
CA GLY A 112 -19.41 -1.14 -20.90
C GLY A 112 -19.81 -2.61 -21.03
N CYS A 113 -19.03 -3.51 -20.46
CA CYS A 113 -19.35 -4.94 -20.44
C CYS A 113 -20.21 -5.27 -19.21
N LYS A 114 -21.35 -5.96 -19.40
CA LYS A 114 -22.28 -6.33 -18.30
C LYS A 114 -21.62 -7.26 -17.27
N LYS A 115 -20.78 -8.19 -17.72
CA LYS A 115 -20.06 -9.17 -16.89
C LYS A 115 -18.87 -8.54 -16.17
N CYS A 116 -17.99 -7.84 -16.90
CA CYS A 116 -16.76 -7.25 -16.32
C CYS A 116 -16.98 -5.90 -15.63
N LYS A 117 -18.13 -5.24 -15.85
CA LYS A 117 -18.43 -3.87 -15.38
C LYS A 117 -17.33 -2.85 -15.74
N LYS A 118 -16.60 -3.10 -16.84
CA LYS A 118 -15.57 -2.22 -17.39
C LYS A 118 -16.15 -1.42 -18.55
N THR A 119 -15.80 -0.13 -18.61
CA THR A 119 -16.19 0.77 -19.69
C THR A 119 -15.31 0.50 -20.91
N LEU A 120 -15.92 0.12 -22.03
CA LEU A 120 -15.24 -0.24 -23.29
C LEU A 120 -15.90 0.52 -24.45
N CYS A 121 -15.15 0.78 -25.52
CA CYS A 121 -15.70 1.36 -26.73
C CYS A 121 -16.20 0.24 -27.65
N ILE A 122 -17.40 0.39 -28.22
CA ILE A 122 -17.91 -0.49 -29.30
C ILE A 122 -17.51 0.07 -30.68
N GLU A 123 -17.47 1.40 -30.83
CA GLU A 123 -17.06 2.07 -32.07
C GLU A 123 -15.59 1.82 -32.44
N LYS A 124 -14.81 1.26 -31.52
CA LYS A 124 -13.39 0.92 -31.69
C LYS A 124 -13.21 -0.55 -31.30
N PRO A 125 -12.16 -1.23 -31.78
CA PRO A 125 -11.85 -2.62 -31.41
C PRO A 125 -11.44 -2.80 -29.93
N CYS A 126 -11.77 -1.85 -29.04
CA CYS A 126 -11.46 -1.90 -27.62
C CYS A 126 -12.27 -2.95 -26.85
N PHE A 127 -13.45 -3.34 -27.35
CA PHE A 127 -14.25 -4.39 -26.73
C PHE A 127 -13.63 -5.76 -26.99
N GLU A 128 -13.30 -6.04 -28.25
CA GLU A 128 -12.62 -7.27 -28.68
C GLU A 128 -11.24 -7.39 -28.07
N SER A 129 -10.41 -6.33 -28.13
CA SER A 129 -9.04 -6.34 -27.58
C SER A 129 -8.97 -6.56 -26.06
N PHE A 130 -10.09 -6.36 -25.36
CA PHE A 130 -10.15 -6.52 -23.90
C PHE A 130 -10.71 -7.90 -23.49
N HIS A 131 -11.38 -8.59 -24.41
CA HIS A 131 -12.01 -9.90 -24.21
C HIS A 131 -11.33 -11.04 -25.00
N SER A 132 -10.27 -10.71 -25.74
CA SER A 132 -9.42 -11.66 -26.47
C SER A 132 -8.21 -12.06 -25.62
#